data_AF-A0A2I8EPQ9-F1
#
_entry.id   AF-A0A2I8EPQ9-F1
#
_cell.length_a   1.000
_cell.length_b   1.000
_cell.length_c   1.000
_cell.angle_alpha   90.00
_cell.angle_beta   90.00
_cell.angle_gamma   90.00
#
_symmetry.space_group_name_H-M   'P 1'
#
loop_
_entity.id
_entity.type
_entity.pdbx_description
1 polymer ?
#
loop_
_entity_poly.entity_id
_entity_poly.type
_entity_poly.pdbx_seq_one_letter_code
_entity_poly.pdbx_strand_id
1 'polypeptide(L)'
;MARRAGLLVIVTFAASVFGLEAQAQAERIRIESGTYGANCGAATGNATRDLAKHCNDRATCRYIVHTRLDSTQRASCARDFTATWSCDHREFHRAMLSAEAGNGSSLVLTCIPSTGAGK
;
A
#
# COMPACT_ATOMS: atom_id res chain seq x y z
N MET A 1 -53.71 4.84 -56.31
CA MET A 1 -52.25 5.00 -56.45
C MET A 1 -51.88 6.33 -55.78
N ALA A 2 -50.96 6.54 -54.86
CA ALA A 2 -50.00 5.71 -54.13
C ALA A 2 -49.65 6.45 -52.81
N ARG A 3 -49.31 5.69 -51.77
CA ARG A 3 -48.89 6.11 -50.42
C ARG A 3 -47.52 6.78 -50.42
N ARG A 4 -47.27 7.77 -49.55
CA ARG A 4 -45.93 8.07 -48.95
C ARG A 4 -46.14 8.61 -47.53
N ALA A 5 -46.15 7.75 -46.52
CA ALA A 5 -44.99 7.19 -45.80
C ALA A 5 -44.33 8.24 -44.89
N GLY A 6 -44.64 8.12 -43.60
CA GLY A 6 -44.21 9.03 -42.54
C GLY A 6 -42.72 8.93 -42.21
N LEU A 7 -42.18 10.05 -41.74
CA LEU A 7 -40.88 10.12 -41.10
C LEU A 7 -41.02 9.66 -39.64
N LEU A 8 -40.65 8.40 -39.39
CA LEU A 8 -40.35 7.87 -38.07
C LEU A 8 -39.05 8.52 -37.58
N VAL A 9 -39.17 9.37 -36.56
CA VAL A 9 -38.02 9.89 -35.81
C VAL A 9 -37.51 8.76 -34.92
N ILE A 10 -36.47 8.06 -35.38
CA ILE A 10 -35.77 7.04 -34.59
C ILE A 10 -34.80 7.79 -33.66
N VAL A 11 -35.22 8.03 -32.41
CA VAL A 11 -34.32 8.47 -31.36
C VAL A 11 -33.52 7.24 -30.92
N THR A 12 -32.31 7.09 -31.45
CA THR A 12 -31.35 6.09 -30.96
C THR A 12 -30.89 6.51 -29.57
N PHE A 13 -31.48 5.89 -28.54
CA PHE A 13 -30.95 5.93 -27.19
C PHE A 13 -29.53 5.36 -27.21
N ALA A 14 -28.53 6.24 -27.11
CA ALA A 14 -27.15 5.84 -26.87
C ALA A 14 -27.13 5.02 -25.58
N ALA A 15 -26.81 3.73 -25.68
CA ALA A 15 -26.59 2.88 -24.54
C ALA A 15 -25.45 3.48 -23.70
N SER A 16 -25.80 4.09 -22.58
CA SER A 16 -24.87 4.50 -21.54
C SER A 16 -24.24 3.23 -20.96
N VAL A 17 -23.10 2.85 -21.52
CA VAL A 17 -22.15 1.90 -20.94
C VAL A 17 -21.65 2.53 -19.65
N PHE A 18 -22.39 2.32 -18.57
CA PHE A 18 -21.88 2.53 -17.22
C PHE A 18 -20.84 1.43 -17.00
N GLY A 19 -19.59 1.72 -17.36
CA GLY A 19 -18.47 0.91 -16.92
C GLY A 19 -18.56 0.82 -15.40
N LEU A 20 -18.69 -0.40 -14.87
CA LEU A 20 -18.35 -0.66 -13.49
C LEU A 20 -16.84 -0.47 -13.40
N GLU A 21 -16.42 0.78 -13.28
CA GLU A 21 -15.14 1.12 -12.71
C GLU A 21 -15.19 0.51 -11.31
N ALA A 22 -14.55 -0.65 -11.16
CA ALA A 22 -14.20 -1.15 -9.85
C ALA A 22 -13.32 -0.05 -9.26
N GLN A 23 -13.95 0.88 -8.55
CA GLN A 23 -13.29 1.82 -7.69
C GLN A 23 -12.73 0.94 -6.59
N ALA A 24 -11.56 0.37 -6.85
CA ALA A 24 -10.64 -0.02 -5.80
C ALA A 24 -10.39 1.29 -5.05
N GLN A 25 -11.28 1.57 -4.09
CA GLN A 25 -11.10 2.64 -3.12
C GLN A 25 -9.74 2.32 -2.55
N ALA A 26 -8.76 3.15 -2.90
CA ALA A 26 -7.39 2.87 -2.58
C ALA A 26 -7.31 2.90 -1.06
N GLU A 27 -7.28 1.72 -0.45
CA GLU A 27 -7.36 1.62 0.99
C GLU A 27 -6.16 2.36 1.57
N ARG A 28 -6.40 3.10 2.65
CA ARG A 28 -5.38 3.96 3.24
C ARG A 28 -4.57 3.13 4.22
N ILE A 29 -3.25 3.17 4.02
CA ILE A 29 -2.29 2.58 4.94
C ILE A 29 -2.43 3.28 6.29
N ARG A 30 -2.58 2.48 7.34
CA ARG A 30 -2.50 2.89 8.73
C ARG A 30 -1.42 2.08 9.41
N ILE A 31 -0.35 2.73 9.86
CA ILE A 31 0.71 2.03 10.57
C ILE A 31 0.24 1.65 11.97
N GLU A 32 0.36 0.37 12.31
CA GLU A 32 0.07 -0.20 13.62
C GLU A 32 1.35 -0.27 14.47
N SER A 33 2.45 -0.75 13.87
CA SER A 33 3.75 -0.81 14.53
C SER A 33 4.90 -0.85 13.53
N GLY A 34 6.04 -0.28 13.91
CA GLY A 34 7.29 -0.35 13.18
C GLY A 34 8.45 -0.51 14.16
N THR A 35 9.20 -1.60 14.04
CA THR A 35 10.36 -1.90 14.91
C THR A 35 11.59 -2.12 14.06
N TYR A 36 12.67 -1.42 14.40
CA TYR A 36 13.98 -1.57 13.78
C TYR A 36 14.97 -2.15 14.79
N GLY A 37 15.51 -3.33 14.49
CA GLY A 37 16.54 -4.00 15.28
C GLY A 37 16.00 -4.77 16.49
N ALA A 38 14.79 -5.35 16.39
CA ALA A 38 14.22 -6.17 17.46
C ALA A 38 15.17 -7.32 17.80
N ASN A 39 15.78 -7.92 16.78
CA ASN A 39 16.79 -8.97 16.91
C ASN A 39 18.06 -8.54 17.64
N CYS A 40 18.33 -7.23 17.69
CA CYS A 40 19.51 -6.64 18.34
C CYS A 40 19.17 -6.02 19.71
N GLY A 41 17.95 -6.22 20.22
CA GLY A 41 17.50 -5.67 21.50
C GLY A 41 17.01 -4.22 21.45
N ALA A 42 16.69 -3.71 20.26
CA ALA A 42 16.06 -2.40 20.14
C ALA A 42 14.64 -2.41 20.72
N ALA A 43 14.19 -1.25 21.20
CA ALA A 43 12.85 -1.11 21.74
C ALA A 43 11.79 -1.32 20.64
N THR A 44 10.82 -2.20 20.93
CA THR A 44 9.66 -2.40 20.05
C THR A 44 8.93 -1.08 19.81
N GLY A 45 8.65 -0.78 18.55
CA GLY A 45 7.94 0.43 18.15
C GLY A 45 8.81 1.69 18.04
N ASN A 46 10.13 1.58 18.15
CA ASN A 46 11.06 2.71 17.98
C ASN A 46 10.91 3.45 16.64
N ALA A 47 10.47 2.77 15.59
CA ALA A 47 10.27 3.32 14.25
C ALA A 47 8.80 3.58 13.89
N THR A 48 7.84 3.25 14.76
CA THR A 48 6.40 3.37 14.49
C THR A 48 6.02 4.80 14.10
N ARG A 49 6.49 5.80 14.85
CA ARG A 49 6.15 7.21 14.61
C ARG A 49 6.69 7.71 13.26
N ASP A 50 7.92 7.34 12.92
CA ASP A 50 8.55 7.78 11.68
C ASP A 50 7.91 7.11 10.46
N LEU A 51 7.68 5.80 10.55
CA LEU A 51 6.98 5.02 9.54
C LEU A 51 5.54 5.55 9.32
N ALA A 52 4.81 5.83 10.41
CA ALA A 52 3.48 6.41 10.36
C ALA A 52 3.47 7.78 9.67
N LYS A 53 4.45 8.64 9.98
CA LYS A 53 4.57 9.97 9.36
C LYS A 53 4.80 9.87 7.85
N HIS A 54 5.54 8.87 7.38
CA HIS A 54 5.83 8.70 5.97
C HIS A 54 4.69 8.02 5.21
N CYS A 55 4.06 7.01 5.81
CA CYS A 55 3.19 6.09 5.10
C CYS A 55 1.71 6.18 5.42
N ASN A 56 1.30 6.82 6.53
CA ASN A 56 -0.13 6.97 6.81
C ASN A 56 -0.83 7.74 5.68
N ASP A 57 -2.10 7.39 5.45
CA ASP A 57 -2.99 8.00 4.47
C ASP A 57 -2.55 7.82 2.99
N ARG A 58 -1.60 6.91 2.74
CA ARG A 58 -1.18 6.54 1.38
C ARG A 58 -1.75 5.18 1.00
N ALA A 59 -1.99 4.96 -0.29
CA ALA A 59 -2.32 3.62 -0.80
C ALA A 59 -1.07 2.74 -1.03
N THR A 60 0.06 3.38 -1.32
CA THR A 60 1.36 2.71 -1.47
C THR A 60 2.46 3.61 -0.92
N CYS A 61 3.36 3.05 -0.13
CA CYS A 61 4.46 3.76 0.49
C CYS A 61 5.75 2.95 0.38
N ARG A 62 6.79 3.56 -0.21
CA ARG A 62 8.15 3.04 -0.13
C ARG A 62 8.86 3.72 1.03
N TYR A 63 9.18 2.97 2.06
CA TYR A 63 9.94 3.44 3.21
C TYR A 63 11.37 2.93 3.14
N ILE A 64 12.35 3.84 3.09
CA ILE A 64 13.77 3.49 3.05
C ILE A 64 14.28 3.41 4.50
N VAL A 65 14.78 2.25 4.89
CA VAL A 65 15.36 2.06 6.22
C VAL A 65 16.76 2.66 6.21
N HIS A 66 16.87 3.89 6.72
CA HIS A 66 18.16 4.56 6.88
C HIS A 66 18.81 4.12 8.19
N THR A 67 20.05 3.64 8.11
CA THR A 67 20.94 3.36 9.28
C THR A 67 21.15 4.55 10.22
N ARG A 68 20.78 5.76 9.81
CA ARG A 68 20.80 6.96 10.68
C ARG A 68 19.85 6.90 11.87
N LEU A 69 18.96 5.90 11.94
CA LEU A 69 18.22 5.58 13.16
C LEU A 69 19.15 5.14 14.31
N ASP A 70 20.40 4.76 14.02
CA ASP A 70 21.33 4.31 15.04
C ASP A 70 22.79 4.62 14.65
N SER A 71 23.18 5.89 14.80
CA SER A 71 24.56 6.33 14.63
C SER A 71 25.49 5.93 15.79
N THR A 72 24.98 5.22 16.81
CA THR A 72 25.68 5.02 18.08
C THR A 72 25.89 3.57 18.49
N GLN A 73 25.08 2.61 18.06
CA GLN A 73 25.28 1.22 18.44
C GLN A 73 25.96 0.43 17.34
N ARG A 74 27.11 -0.14 17.69
CA ARG A 74 27.75 -1.34 17.13
C ARG A 74 27.41 -1.71 15.67
N ALA A 75 28.44 -1.62 14.84
CA ALA A 75 28.58 -2.32 13.56
C ALA A 75 28.50 -3.87 13.66
N SER A 76 28.19 -4.45 14.83
CA SER A 76 28.27 -5.90 15.07
C SER A 76 26.94 -6.65 14.95
N CYS A 77 25.80 -5.95 14.86
CA CYS A 77 24.49 -6.59 14.74
C CYS A 77 23.75 -6.04 13.52
N ALA A 78 23.53 -6.92 12.55
CA ALA A 78 22.69 -6.61 11.41
C ALA A 78 21.23 -6.58 11.90
N ARG A 79 20.53 -5.47 11.66
CA ARG A 79 19.24 -5.16 12.28
C ARG A 79 18.10 -5.49 11.35
N ASP A 80 17.14 -6.26 11.83
CA ASP A 80 15.89 -6.48 11.12
C ASP A 80 15.00 -5.23 11.13
N PHE A 81 14.03 -5.20 10.24
CA PHE A 81 12.95 -4.20 10.30
C PHE A 81 11.62 -4.90 10.13
N THR A 82 10.75 -4.79 11.11
CA THR A 82 9.39 -5.33 11.04
C THR A 82 8.39 -4.20 11.08
N ALA A 83 7.50 -4.15 10.08
CA ALA A 83 6.38 -3.23 10.04
C ALA A 83 5.06 -4.00 9.96
N THR A 84 4.08 -3.54 10.73
CA THR A 84 2.69 -3.99 10.65
C THR A 84 1.83 -2.78 10.32
N TRP A 85 0.96 -2.91 9.32
CA TRP A 85 0.01 -1.88 8.92
C TRP A 85 -1.35 -2.48 8.67
N SER A 86 -2.39 -1.67 8.78
CA SER A 86 -3.73 -2.01 8.35
C SER A 86 -4.15 -1.19 7.14
N CYS A 87 -5.04 -1.75 6.33
CA CYS A 87 -5.75 -1.09 5.24
C CYS A 87 -7.17 -0.80 5.73
N ASP A 88 -7.51 0.50 5.87
CA ASP A 88 -8.80 0.98 6.39
C ASP A 88 -9.32 0.25 7.65
N HIS A 89 -8.40 -0.14 8.55
CA HIS A 89 -8.67 -0.90 9.78
C HIS A 89 -9.29 -2.30 9.59
N ARG A 90 -9.30 -2.83 8.37
CA ARG A 90 -9.91 -4.12 8.06
C ARG A 90 -8.89 -5.22 7.85
N GLU A 91 -7.91 -4.97 6.99
CA GLU A 91 -6.89 -5.97 6.66
C GLU A 91 -5.57 -5.61 7.33
N PHE A 92 -4.99 -6.54 8.09
CA PHE A 92 -3.68 -6.36 8.70
C PHE A 92 -2.61 -7.04 7.86
N HIS A 93 -1.60 -6.27 7.50
CA HIS A 93 -0.44 -6.73 6.77
C HIS A 93 0.81 -6.60 7.63
N ARG A 94 1.75 -7.51 7.41
CA ARG A 94 3.06 -7.49 8.03
C ARG A 94 4.12 -7.71 6.97
N ALA A 95 5.16 -6.90 7.02
CA ALA A 95 6.35 -7.11 6.21
C ALA A 95 7.58 -6.98 7.09
N MET A 96 8.59 -7.80 6.74
CA MET A 96 9.84 -7.88 7.46
C MET A 96 10.98 -7.76 6.46
N LEU A 97 11.97 -6.92 6.78
CA LEU A 97 13.26 -6.91 6.12
C LEU A 97 14.24 -7.63 7.01
N SER A 98 14.86 -8.66 6.44
CA SER A 98 15.96 -9.35 7.08
C SER A 98 17.13 -8.39 7.31
N ALA A 99 17.84 -8.64 8.40
CA ALA A 99 19.10 -7.99 8.74
C ALA A 99 20.14 -7.98 7.61
N GLU A 100 20.11 -9.02 6.76
CA GLU A 100 21.00 -9.23 5.61
C GLU A 100 20.70 -8.28 4.43
N ALA A 101 19.53 -7.63 4.41
CA ALA A 101 19.15 -6.72 3.33
C ALA A 101 20.05 -5.47 3.24
N GLY A 102 20.80 -5.17 4.31
CA GLY A 102 21.81 -4.13 4.35
C GLY A 102 21.27 -2.72 4.58
N ASN A 103 22.15 -1.73 4.51
CA ASN A 103 21.78 -0.31 4.64
C ASN A 103 21.12 0.19 3.35
N GLY A 104 19.95 0.85 3.46
CA GLY A 104 19.25 1.42 2.31
C GLY A 104 18.21 0.48 1.68
N SER A 105 17.93 -0.67 2.29
CA SER A 105 16.79 -1.50 1.89
C SER A 105 15.49 -0.72 2.06
N SER A 106 14.55 -0.95 1.14
CA SER A 106 13.25 -0.29 1.19
C SER A 106 12.13 -1.30 1.44
N LEU A 107 11.25 -1.00 2.39
CA LEU A 107 9.98 -1.70 2.55
C LEU A 107 8.95 -1.03 1.65
N VAL A 108 8.19 -1.82 0.90
CA VAL A 108 7.04 -1.31 0.13
C VAL A 108 5.78 -1.80 0.83
N LEU A 109 5.01 -0.86 1.37
CA LEU A 109 3.70 -1.10 1.95
C LEU A 109 2.67 -0.75 0.89
N THR A 110 1.69 -1.60 0.68
CA THR A 110 0.58 -1.35 -0.25
C THR A 110 -0.73 -1.84 0.35
N CYS A 111 -1.77 -1.08 0.06
CA CYS A 111 -3.17 -1.40 0.32
C CYS A 111 -3.97 -1.47 -0.98
N ILE A 112 -3.28 -1.49 -2.12
CA ILE A 112 -3.92 -1.75 -3.40
C ILE A 112 -4.23 -3.25 -3.44
N PRO A 113 -5.51 -3.65 -3.56
CA PRO A 113 -5.86 -5.05 -3.69
C PRO A 113 -5.16 -5.60 -4.93
N SER A 114 -4.39 -6.67 -4.77
CA SER A 114 -3.82 -7.37 -5.91
C SER A 114 -4.98 -8.08 -6.61
N THR A 115 -5.56 -7.44 -7.63
CA THR A 115 -6.50 -8.09 -8.56
C THR A 115 -5.71 -9.07 -9.41
N GLY A 116 -5.24 -10.15 -8.79
CA GLY A 116 -4.43 -11.15 -9.43
C GLY A 116 -5.26 -11.90 -10.47
N ALA A 117 -4.92 -11.75 -11.74
CA ALA A 117 -5.17 -12.78 -12.75
C ALA A 117 -4.19 -13.96 -12.50
N GLY A 118 -4.32 -14.64 -11.36
CA GLY A 118 -3.60 -15.87 -11.06
C GLY A 118 -4.36 -17.05 -11.66
N LYS A 119 -3.73 -17.76 -12.60
CA LYS A 119 -4.31 -18.92 -13.29
C LYS A 119 -4.32 -20.16 -12.42
#